data_AF-A0A9D5S8I6-F1
#
_entry.id   AF-A0A9D5S8I6-F1
#
_cell.length_a   1.000
_cell.length_b   1.000
_cell.length_c   1.000
_cell.angle_alpha   90.00
_cell.angle_beta   90.00
_cell.angle_gamma   90.00
#
_symmetry.space_group_name_H-M   'P 1'
#
loop_
_entity.id
_entity.type
_entity.pdbx_description
1 polymer ?
#
loop_
_entity_poly.entity_id
_entity_poly.type
_entity_poly.pdbx_seq_one_letter_code
_entity_poly.pdbx_strand_id
1 'polypeptide(L)'
;MKISAFPTILLFVIAAALGYLAYHIANSNNDTNEVLVGFGTCLSILLTLGCVIVISMENGRMNVNMKAWSISAFIVIVVFNLCFAGFGVKMPYYVIVLALLLVIHLWVIWKLSTIDNV
;
A
#
# COMPACT_ATOMS: atom_id res chain seq x y z
N MET A 1 10.51 17.33 8.41
CA MET A 1 10.01 16.11 9.09
C MET A 1 11.17 15.17 9.33
N LYS A 2 11.48 14.80 10.58
CA LYS A 2 12.52 13.79 10.86
C LYS A 2 11.91 12.40 10.63
N ILE A 3 12.20 11.81 9.48
CA ILE A 3 11.86 10.41 9.21
C ILE A 3 12.75 9.57 10.13
N SER A 4 12.15 8.82 11.04
CA SER A 4 12.91 7.90 11.89
C SER A 4 13.31 6.68 11.06
N ALA A 5 14.62 6.39 11.05
CA ALA A 5 15.18 5.31 10.24
C ALA A 5 14.60 3.93 10.61
N PHE A 6 14.36 3.69 11.89
CA PHE A 6 13.86 2.41 12.40
C PHE A 6 12.49 1.99 11.81
N PRO A 7 11.41 2.80 11.92
CA PRO A 7 10.12 2.43 11.34
C PRO A 7 10.15 2.40 9.81
N THR A 8 11.03 3.18 9.17
CA THR A 8 11.20 3.15 7.71
C THR A 8 11.80 1.82 7.26
N ILE A 9 12.82 1.30 7.96
CA ILE A 9 13.41 -0.01 7.67
C ILE A 9 12.37 -1.12 7.88
N LEU A 10 11.61 -1.05 8.99
CA LEU A 10 10.55 -2.01 9.30
C LEU A 10 9.47 -2.03 8.21
N LEU A 11 9.13 -0.86 7.65
CA LEU A 11 8.24 -0.72 6.50
C LEU A 11 8.72 -1.51 5.29
N PHE A 12 9.99 -1.33 4.93
CA PHE A 12 10.61 -1.99 3.78
C PHE A 12 10.61 -3.52 3.96
N VAL A 13 10.89 -4.00 5.17
CA VAL A 13 10.87 -5.44 5.47
C VAL A 13 9.46 -6.01 5.32
N ILE A 14 8.43 -5.33 5.84
CA ILE A 14 7.03 -5.79 5.71
C ILE A 14 6.59 -5.78 4.24
N ALA A 15 6.89 -4.71 3.51
CA ALA A 15 6.53 -4.58 2.10
C ALA A 15 7.22 -5.66 1.24
N ALA A 16 8.51 -5.91 1.50
CA ALA A 16 9.25 -6.96 0.81
C ALA A 16 8.70 -8.36 1.12
N ALA A 17 8.38 -8.65 2.39
CA ALA A 17 7.81 -9.93 2.79
C ALA A 17 6.44 -10.20 2.15
N LEU A 18 5.56 -9.19 2.14
CA LEU A 18 4.23 -9.30 1.53
C LEU A 18 4.27 -9.31 0.00
N GLY A 19 5.21 -8.56 -0.60
CA GLY A 19 5.47 -8.62 -2.04
C GLY A 19 6.00 -10.00 -2.47
N TYR A 20 6.92 -10.58 -1.69
CA TYR A 20 7.40 -11.94 -1.93
C TYR A 20 6.30 -12.99 -1.75
N LEU A 21 5.43 -12.82 -0.74
CA LEU A 21 4.26 -13.70 -0.55
C LEU A 21 3.34 -13.67 -1.77
N ALA A 22 3.01 -12.48 -2.28
CA ALA A 22 2.17 -12.34 -3.48
C ALA A 22 2.85 -12.93 -4.74
N TYR A 23 4.16 -12.73 -4.90
CA TYR A 23 4.96 -13.36 -5.94
C TYR A 23 4.88 -14.89 -5.87
N HIS A 24 5.09 -15.46 -4.69
CA HIS A 24 5.13 -16.90 -4.51
C HIS A 24 3.77 -17.55 -4.80
N ILE A 25 2.68 -16.89 -4.38
CA ILE A 25 1.31 -17.34 -4.69
C ILE A 25 1.04 -17.27 -6.19
N ALA A 26 1.42 -16.17 -6.86
CA ALA A 26 1.24 -16.04 -8.31
C ALA A 26 2.08 -17.05 -9.12
N ASN A 27 3.33 -17.28 -8.71
CA ASN A 27 4.22 -18.27 -9.30
C ASN A 27 3.70 -19.71 -9.10
N SER A 28 3.10 -20.01 -7.95
CA SER A 28 2.44 -21.31 -7.72
C SER A 28 1.25 -21.56 -8.66
N ASN A 29 0.68 -20.50 -9.24
CA ASN A 29 -0.43 -20.56 -10.18
C ASN A 29 0.00 -20.56 -11.66
N ASN A 30 1.31 -20.70 -11.96
CA ASN A 30 1.90 -20.61 -13.31
C ASN A 30 1.53 -19.32 -14.07
N ASP A 31 1.42 -18.21 -13.35
CA ASP A 31 1.02 -16.94 -13.94
C ASP A 31 2.24 -16.22 -14.53
N THR A 32 2.28 -16.03 -15.85
CA THR A 32 3.43 -15.43 -16.59
C THR A 32 3.91 -14.05 -16.11
N ASN A 33 3.13 -13.39 -15.26
CA ASN A 33 3.37 -12.03 -14.77
C ASN A 33 3.55 -11.97 -13.24
N GLU A 34 3.89 -13.10 -12.61
CA GLU A 34 4.21 -13.24 -11.18
C GLU A 34 5.14 -12.15 -10.61
N VAL A 35 6.17 -11.74 -11.37
CA VAL A 35 7.09 -10.66 -11.00
C VAL A 35 6.38 -9.31 -10.88
N LEU A 36 5.43 -9.04 -11.79
CA LEU A 36 4.66 -7.79 -11.79
C LEU A 36 3.71 -7.72 -10.59
N VAL A 37 3.10 -8.84 -10.20
CA VAL A 37 2.26 -8.94 -9.00
C VAL A 37 3.10 -8.72 -7.74
N GLY A 38 4.25 -9.37 -7.64
CA GLY A 38 5.14 -9.20 -6.49
C GLY A 38 5.62 -7.76 -6.33
N PHE A 39 6.08 -7.15 -7.43
CA PHE A 39 6.57 -5.78 -7.42
C PHE A 39 5.44 -4.75 -7.19
N GLY A 40 4.30 -4.92 -7.86
CA GLY A 40 3.12 -4.07 -7.68
C GLY A 40 2.59 -4.11 -6.25
N THR A 41 2.54 -5.30 -5.66
CA THR A 41 2.18 -5.50 -4.25
C THR A 41 3.15 -4.77 -3.32
N CYS A 42 4.47 -4.99 -3.49
CA CYS A 42 5.50 -4.32 -2.69
C CYS A 42 5.39 -2.79 -2.77
N LEU A 43 5.27 -2.23 -3.97
CA LEU A 43 5.14 -0.79 -4.20
C LEU A 43 3.87 -0.22 -3.55
N SER A 44 2.72 -0.90 -3.72
CA SER A 44 1.44 -0.46 -3.16
C SER A 44 1.46 -0.43 -1.63
N ILE A 45 2.13 -1.39 -1.01
CA ILE A 45 2.31 -1.48 0.43
C ILE A 45 3.26 -0.39 0.93
N LEU A 46 4.39 -0.18 0.26
CA LEU A 46 5.31 0.92 0.61
C LEU A 46 4.59 2.29 0.59
N LEU A 47 3.73 2.51 -0.41
CA LEU A 47 2.99 3.77 -0.56
C LEU A 47 1.93 3.95 0.54
N THR A 48 1.12 2.94 0.83
CA THR A 48 0.09 3.05 1.89
C THR A 48 0.70 3.17 3.28
N LEU A 49 1.66 2.31 3.57
CA LEU A 49 2.25 2.15 4.89
C LEU A 49 3.24 3.30 5.16
N GLY A 50 3.91 3.80 4.11
CA GLY A 50 4.76 5.00 4.17
C GLY A 50 3.98 6.24 4.59
N CYS A 51 2.72 6.38 4.19
CA CYS A 51 1.86 7.49 4.61
C CYS A 51 1.50 7.45 6.10
N VAL A 52 1.51 6.28 6.75
CA VAL A 52 1.32 6.14 8.21
C VAL A 52 2.50 6.72 9.00
N ILE A 53 3.71 6.53 8.47
CA ILE A 53 4.97 6.78 9.21
C ILE A 53 5.55 8.14 8.87
N VAL A 54 5.47 8.54 7.59
CA VAL A 54 6.09 9.78 7.11
C VAL A 54 5.21 10.97 7.43
N ILE A 55 3.88 10.87 7.28
CA ILE A 55 2.97 12.02 7.41
C ILE A 55 2.58 12.22 8.88
N SER A 56 3.23 13.20 9.52
CA SER A 56 2.88 13.70 10.84
C SER A 56 2.05 14.97 10.68
N MET A 57 0.75 14.90 10.96
CA MET A 57 -0.12 16.09 11.03
C MET A 57 0.08 16.82 12.35
N GLU A 58 -0.06 18.14 12.34
CA GLU A 58 0.13 19.00 13.52
C GLU A 58 -1.04 18.83 14.50
N ASN A 59 -2.25 18.64 13.98
CA ASN A 59 -3.44 18.37 14.76
C ASN A 59 -3.53 16.88 15.18
N GLY A 60 -3.52 16.63 16.50
CA GLY A 60 -3.54 15.27 17.07
C GLY A 60 -4.74 14.42 16.62
N ARG A 61 -5.94 15.01 16.48
CA ARG A 61 -7.13 14.28 15.98
C ARG A 61 -6.99 13.90 14.51
N MET A 62 -6.39 14.78 13.70
CA MET A 62 -6.21 14.55 12.27
C MET A 62 -5.10 13.54 12.00
N ASN A 63 -4.07 13.51 12.83
CA ASN A 63 -3.02 12.49 12.82
C ASN A 63 -3.60 11.09 13.11
N VAL A 64 -4.48 10.96 14.10
CA VAL A 64 -5.17 9.69 14.40
C VAL A 64 -6.05 9.25 13.23
N ASN A 65 -6.83 10.15 12.64
CA ASN A 65 -7.69 9.84 11.50
C ASN A 65 -6.88 9.41 10.27
N MET A 66 -5.75 10.08 9.99
CA MET A 66 -4.87 9.72 8.88
C MET A 66 -4.26 8.32 9.09
N LYS A 67 -3.79 8.02 10.32
CA LYS A 67 -3.26 6.69 10.64
C LYS A 67 -4.33 5.61 10.49
N ALA A 68 -5.55 5.86 10.98
CA ALA A 68 -6.65 4.93 10.84
C ALA A 68 -7.01 4.66 9.36
N TRP A 69 -7.05 5.71 8.54
CA TRP A 69 -7.29 5.61 7.10
C TRP A 69 -6.19 4.83 6.37
N SER A 70 -4.92 5.12 6.67
CA SER A 70 -3.82 4.44 6.02
C SER A 70 -3.69 2.98 6.44
N ILE A 71 -4.03 2.64 7.69
CA ILE A 71 -4.13 1.25 8.15
C ILE A 71 -5.28 0.51 7.45
N SER A 72 -6.45 1.12 7.32
CA SER A 72 -7.58 0.49 6.62
C SER A 72 -7.29 0.29 5.13
N ALA A 73 -6.71 1.30 4.47
CA ALA A 73 -6.26 1.21 3.08
C ALA A 73 -5.20 0.12 2.90
N PHE A 74 -4.25 0.01 3.82
CA PHE A 74 -3.24 -1.07 3.81
C PHE A 74 -3.90 -2.45 3.87
N ILE A 75 -4.83 -2.68 4.80
CA ILE A 75 -5.54 -3.96 4.92
C ILE A 75 -6.27 -4.30 3.62
N VAL A 76 -7.00 -3.33 3.05
CA VAL A 76 -7.72 -3.52 1.80
C VAL A 76 -6.76 -3.88 0.66
N ILE A 77 -5.65 -3.14 0.51
CA ILE A 77 -4.63 -3.42 -0.52
C ILE A 77 -4.03 -4.81 -0.36
N VAL A 78 -3.70 -5.23 0.85
CA VAL A 78 -3.13 -6.57 1.10
C VAL A 78 -4.11 -7.66 0.70
N VAL A 79 -5.38 -7.55 1.12
CA VAL A 79 -6.43 -8.51 0.77
C VAL A 79 -6.61 -8.58 -0.75
N PHE A 80 -6.71 -7.43 -1.43
CA PHE A 80 -6.84 -7.40 -2.88
C PHE A 80 -5.64 -8.07 -3.58
N ASN A 81 -4.40 -7.75 -3.19
CA ASN A 81 -3.21 -8.33 -3.79
C ASN A 81 -3.15 -9.85 -3.60
N LEU A 82 -3.51 -10.36 -2.42
CA LEU A 82 -3.56 -11.80 -2.16
C LEU A 82 -4.67 -12.50 -2.94
N CYS A 83 -5.86 -11.91 -3.03
CA CYS A 83 -6.94 -12.44 -3.86
C CYS A 83 -6.53 -12.49 -5.33
N PHE A 84 -5.94 -11.41 -5.86
CA PHE A 84 -5.50 -11.38 -7.25
C PHE A 84 -4.38 -12.37 -7.55
N ALA A 85 -3.42 -12.53 -6.63
CA ALA A 85 -2.37 -13.54 -6.74
C ALA A 85 -2.94 -14.98 -6.70
N GLY A 86 -3.94 -15.23 -5.85
CA GLY A 86 -4.53 -16.56 -5.65
C GLY A 86 -5.52 -16.99 -6.74
N PHE A 87 -6.30 -16.06 -7.30
CA PHE A 87 -7.34 -16.36 -8.29
C PHE A 87 -6.87 -16.27 -9.76
N GLY A 88 -5.64 -15.80 -10.03
CA GLY A 88 -5.09 -15.72 -11.39
C GLY A 88 -5.87 -14.80 -12.32
N VAL A 89 -6.28 -13.63 -11.83
CA VAL A 89 -7.08 -12.68 -12.63
C VAL A 89 -6.22 -12.07 -13.75
N LYS A 90 -6.83 -11.81 -14.91
CA LYS A 90 -6.18 -11.13 -16.03
C LYS A 90 -5.47 -9.84 -15.56
N MET A 91 -4.15 -9.81 -15.75
CA MET A 91 -3.25 -8.73 -15.32
C MET A 91 -3.68 -7.29 -15.62
N PRO A 92 -4.32 -6.97 -16.76
CA PRO A 92 -4.76 -5.59 -17.00
C PRO A 92 -5.73 -5.08 -15.93
N TYR A 93 -6.63 -5.94 -15.44
CA TYR A 93 -7.56 -5.56 -14.38
C TYR A 93 -6.86 -5.40 -13.03
N TYR A 94 -5.88 -6.25 -12.74
CA TYR A 94 -5.06 -6.12 -11.53
C TYR A 94 -4.36 -4.75 -11.47
N VAL A 95 -3.67 -4.37 -12.56
CA VAL A 95 -2.96 -3.08 -12.64
C VAL A 95 -3.91 -1.90 -12.54
N ILE A 96 -5.05 -1.94 -13.24
CA ILE A 96 -6.03 -0.84 -13.23
C ILE A 96 -6.67 -0.69 -11.84
N VAL A 97 -7.11 -1.78 -11.22
CA VAL A 97 -7.74 -1.74 -9.89
C VAL A 97 -6.75 -1.27 -8.84
N LEU A 98 -5.51 -1.79 -8.84
CA LEU A 98 -4.47 -1.38 -7.90
C LEU A 98 -4.11 0.10 -8.07
N ALA A 99 -3.96 0.56 -9.31
CA ALA A 99 -3.68 1.96 -9.61
C ALA A 99 -4.82 2.89 -9.16
N LEU A 100 -6.08 2.53 -9.41
CA LEU A 100 -7.23 3.29 -8.94
C LEU A 100 -7.27 3.38 -7.41
N LEU A 101 -7.02 2.26 -6.72
CA LEU A 101 -7.01 2.23 -5.25
C LEU A 101 -5.91 3.14 -4.68
N LEU A 102 -4.72 3.11 -5.29
CA LEU A 102 -3.61 3.98 -4.95
C LEU A 102 -3.94 5.47 -5.18
N VAL A 103 -4.55 5.81 -6.32
CA VAL A 103 -4.95 7.18 -6.64
C VAL A 103 -5.99 7.69 -5.64
N ILE A 104 -6.99 6.89 -5.29
CA ILE A 104 -7.98 7.25 -4.26
C ILE A 104 -7.29 7.48 -2.91
N HIS A 105 -6.36 6.60 -2.54
CA HIS A 105 -5.61 6.75 -1.29
C HIS A 105 -4.81 8.06 -1.26
N LEU A 106 -4.06 8.36 -2.31
CA LEU A 106 -3.30 9.61 -2.45
C LEU A 106 -4.22 10.85 -2.45
N TRP A 107 -5.40 10.76 -3.08
CA TRP A 107 -6.35 11.86 -3.09
C TRP A 107 -6.91 12.18 -1.70
N VAL A 108 -7.21 11.15 -0.90
CA VAL A 108 -7.65 11.34 0.50
C VAL A 108 -6.53 11.95 1.33
N ILE A 109 -5.28 11.51 1.14
CA ILE A 109 -4.13 12.10 1.82
C ILE A 109 -3.99 13.57 1.49
N TRP A 110 -4.05 13.91 0.20
CA TRP A 110 -3.96 15.29 -0.27
C TRP A 110 -5.07 16.16 0.33
N LYS A 111 -6.31 15.65 0.35
CA LYS A 111 -7.44 16.40 0.91
C LYS A 111 -7.29 16.64 2.40
N LEU A 112 -6.85 15.63 3.16
CA LEU A 112 -6.59 15.76 4.60
C LEU A 112 -5.42 16.72 4.88
N SER A 113 -4.33 16.66 4.10
CA SER A 113 -3.19 17.57 4.23
C SER A 113 -3.57 19.03 3.91
N THR A 114 -4.51 19.25 2.99
CA THR A 114 -4.99 20.59 2.66
C THR A 114 -5.80 21.20 3.81
N ILE A 115 -6.50 20.39 4.61
CA ILE A 115 -7.29 20.86 5.76
C ILE A 115 -6.38 21.30 6.92
N ASP A 116 -5.18 20.73 7.09
CA ASP A 116 -4.23 21.13 8.15
C ASP A 116 -3.58 22.50 7.88
N ASN A 117 -3.49 22.89 6.61
CA ASN A 117 -2.80 24.12 6.18
C ASN A 117 -3.72 25.36 6.20
N VAL A 118 -4.95 25.25 6.69
CA VAL A 118 -5.94 26.34 6.86
C VAL A 118 -6.16 26.57 8.34
#